data_AF-A0A9Q0R0H5-F1
#
_entry.id   AF-A0A9Q0R0H5-F1
#
_cell.length_a   1.000
_cell.length_b   1.000
_cell.length_c   1.000
_cell.angle_alpha   90.00
_cell.angle_beta   90.00
_cell.angle_gamma   90.00
#
_symmetry.space_group_name_H-M   'P 1'
#
loop_
_entity.id
_entity.type
_entity.pdbx_description
1 polymer ?
#
loop_
_entity_poly.entity_id
_entity_poly.type
_entity_poly.pdbx_seq_one_letter_code
_entity_poly.pdbx_strand_id
1 'polypeptide(L)'
;MSELVALDQSSNDLQGLLPTFMVTMPKLSALSLEKNKFTGMISSQYALKAVILIEGTSTFARLLLGGNYLFGPILGPLMSMKPGSANVSLVDNCFYGCLETFFFCQGGVQKSLIACKIFRPIIP
;
A
#
# COMPACT_ATOMS: atom_id res chain seq x y z
N MET A 1 15.98 17.46 -5.53
CA MET A 1 14.85 16.58 -5.88
C MET A 1 15.38 15.15 -5.96
N SER A 2 14.69 14.16 -5.41
CA SER A 2 15.17 12.77 -5.49
C SER A 2 15.01 12.21 -6.90
N GLU A 3 16.04 11.53 -7.38
CA GLU A 3 16.08 10.85 -8.69
C GLU A 3 15.68 9.36 -8.59
N LEU A 4 15.28 8.91 -7.40
CA LEU A 4 14.94 7.52 -7.13
C LEU A 4 13.69 7.11 -7.92
N VAL A 5 13.83 6.08 -8.75
CA VAL A 5 12.75 5.54 -9.59
C VAL A 5 12.07 4.34 -8.94
N ALA A 6 12.87 3.48 -8.31
CA ALA A 6 12.41 2.26 -7.69
C ALA A 6 13.03 2.11 -6.30
N LEU A 7 12.21 1.69 -5.34
CA LEU A 7 12.65 1.30 -4.01
C LEU A 7 12.04 -0.06 -3.69
N ASP A 8 12.90 -1.02 -3.35
CA ASP A 8 12.50 -2.30 -2.80
C ASP A 8 13.17 -2.48 -1.44
N GLN A 9 12.36 -2.51 -0.40
CA GLN A 9 12.76 -2.80 0.97
C GLN A 9 11.88 -3.91 1.54
N SER A 10 11.42 -4.83 0.68
CA SER A 10 10.59 -5.95 1.09
C SER A 10 11.35 -6.97 1.94
N SER A 11 10.61 -7.78 2.71
CA SER A 11 11.14 -8.88 3.53
C SER A 11 12.14 -8.43 4.60
N ASN A 12 11.77 -7.41 5.36
CA ASN A 12 12.54 -6.91 6.49
C ASN A 12 11.65 -6.81 7.75
N ASP A 13 12.23 -6.35 8.85
CA ASP A 13 11.52 -6.08 10.11
C ASP A 13 11.21 -4.59 10.29
N LEU A 14 11.05 -3.83 9.19
CA LEU A 14 10.76 -2.40 9.26
C LEU A 14 9.38 -2.17 9.89
N GLN A 15 9.33 -1.20 10.78
CA GLN A 15 8.17 -0.90 11.62
C GLN A 15 7.80 0.58 11.54
N GLY A 16 6.61 0.89 12.04
CA GLY A 16 6.07 2.25 12.08
C GLY A 16 5.08 2.50 10.95
N LEU A 17 4.84 3.77 10.67
CA LEU A 17 3.89 4.22 9.63
C LEU A 17 4.57 4.27 8.26
N LEU A 18 3.78 4.10 7.20
CA LEU A 18 4.26 4.38 5.85
C LEU A 18 4.65 5.87 5.74
N PRO A 19 5.88 6.19 5.34
CA PRO A 19 6.33 7.57 5.30
C PRO A 19 5.70 8.32 4.12
N THR A 20 5.15 9.51 4.38
CA THR A 20 4.48 10.31 3.34
C THR A 20 5.45 10.92 2.33
N PHE A 21 6.73 11.14 2.68
CA PHE A 21 7.70 11.70 1.74
C PHE A 21 7.93 10.82 0.50
N MET A 22 7.65 9.51 0.56
CA MET A 22 7.76 8.65 -0.62
C MET A 22 6.79 9.05 -1.73
N VAL A 23 5.63 9.62 -1.38
CA VAL A 23 4.67 10.10 -2.38
C VAL A 23 5.04 11.45 -2.98
N THR A 24 5.95 12.20 -2.36
CA THR A 24 6.44 13.48 -2.90
C THR A 24 7.66 13.30 -3.81
N MET A 25 8.20 12.08 -3.90
CA MET A 25 9.29 11.78 -4.83
C MET A 25 8.75 11.76 -6.27
N PRO A 26 9.24 12.64 -7.16
CA PRO A 26 8.64 12.81 -8.48
C PRO A 26 8.92 11.63 -9.39
N LYS A 27 10.07 10.98 -9.30
CA LYS A 27 10.45 9.87 -10.20
C LYS A 27 10.08 8.49 -9.66
N LEU A 28 9.67 8.39 -8.39
CA LEU A 28 9.38 7.11 -7.75
C LEU A 28 8.11 6.51 -8.36
N SER A 29 8.27 5.44 -9.12
CA SER A 29 7.21 4.73 -9.83
C SER A 29 7.04 3.29 -9.33
N ALA A 30 8.06 2.71 -8.71
CA ALA A 30 8.03 1.35 -8.20
C ALA A 30 8.42 1.29 -6.72
N LEU A 31 7.44 1.06 -5.86
CA LEU A 31 7.63 0.91 -4.42
C LEU A 31 7.21 -0.49 -3.97
N SER A 32 8.12 -1.20 -3.32
CA SER A 32 7.86 -2.48 -2.66
C SER A 32 8.29 -2.40 -1.20
N LEU A 33 7.32 -2.53 -0.30
CA LEU A 33 7.52 -2.59 1.15
C LEU A 33 6.88 -3.86 1.72
N GLU A 34 6.67 -4.88 0.88
CA GLU A 34 5.99 -6.10 1.29
C GLU A 34 6.74 -6.84 2.39
N LYS A 35 6.02 -7.66 3.16
CA LYS A 35 6.61 -8.53 4.20
C LYS A 35 7.46 -7.73 5.19
N ASN A 36 6.85 -6.72 5.79
CA ASN A 36 7.40 -5.91 6.86
C ASN A 36 6.40 -5.87 8.02
N LYS A 37 6.63 -4.97 8.98
CA LYS A 37 5.77 -4.73 10.14
C LYS A 37 5.22 -3.30 10.14
N PHE A 38 4.97 -2.74 8.95
CA PHE A 38 4.34 -1.42 8.85
C PHE A 38 2.90 -1.48 9.37
N THR A 39 2.50 -0.44 10.10
CA THR A 39 1.18 -0.31 10.72
C THR A 39 0.52 1.01 10.32
N GLY A 40 -0.69 1.24 10.80
CA GLY A 40 -1.42 2.47 10.55
C GLY A 40 -2.28 2.41 9.30
N MET A 41 -3.01 3.51 9.07
CA MET A 41 -3.79 3.70 7.85
C MET A 41 -2.88 4.19 6.73
N ILE A 42 -3.11 3.69 5.51
CA ILE A 42 -2.47 4.25 4.33
C ILE A 42 -3.00 5.67 4.13
N SER A 43 -2.10 6.65 4.06
CA SER A 43 -2.47 8.02 3.71
C SER A 43 -3.09 8.08 2.31
N SER A 44 -4.14 8.87 2.14
CA SER A 44 -4.81 9.05 0.85
C SER A 44 -3.86 9.48 -0.27
N GLN A 45 -2.73 10.12 0.06
CA GLN A 45 -1.72 10.52 -0.91
C GLN A 45 -1.08 9.33 -1.65
N TYR A 46 -0.98 8.15 -1.03
CA TYR A 46 -0.51 6.95 -1.73
C TYR A 46 -1.47 6.53 -2.84
N ALA A 47 -2.77 6.55 -2.56
CA ALA A 47 -3.79 6.28 -3.57
C ALA A 47 -3.82 7.35 -4.66
N LEU A 48 -3.69 8.63 -4.29
CA LEU A 48 -3.62 9.70 -5.27
C LEU A 48 -2.39 9.55 -6.18
N LYS A 49 -1.21 9.24 -5.65
CA LYS A 49 -0.02 8.99 -6.48
C LYS A 49 -0.15 7.74 -7.36
N ALA A 50 -0.92 6.73 -6.95
CA ALA A 50 -1.17 5.55 -7.78
C ALA A 50 -2.09 5.85 -8.98
N VAL A 51 -2.94 6.88 -8.88
CA VAL A 51 -4.04 7.11 -9.85
C VAL A 51 -3.89 8.40 -10.64
N ILE A 52 -3.39 9.46 -10.03
CA ILE A 52 -3.32 10.81 -10.60
C ILE A 52 -1.92 11.08 -11.13
N LEU A 53 -1.82 11.31 -12.44
CA LEU A 53 -0.62 11.85 -13.06
C LEU A 53 -0.54 13.36 -12.81
N ILE A 54 0.47 13.79 -12.05
CA ILE A 54 0.81 15.20 -11.89
C ILE A 54 1.98 15.49 -12.83
N GLU A 55 1.90 16.59 -13.59
CA GLU A 55 2.96 17.03 -14.50
C GLU A 55 4.32 17.06 -13.78
N GLY A 56 5.34 16.50 -14.42
CA GLY A 56 6.68 16.38 -13.83
C GLY A 56 6.83 15.27 -12.79
N THR A 57 5.82 14.42 -12.57
CA THR A 57 5.89 13.26 -11.67
C THR A 57 5.47 11.96 -12.35
N SER A 58 5.90 10.84 -11.79
CA SER A 58 5.43 9.50 -12.12
C SER A 58 4.36 9.04 -11.15
N THR A 59 3.34 8.37 -11.68
CA THR A 59 2.44 7.55 -10.87
C THR A 59 3.14 6.28 -10.39
N PHE A 60 2.57 5.60 -9.40
CA PHE A 60 3.02 4.25 -9.07
C PHE A 60 2.59 3.25 -10.13
N ALA A 61 3.54 2.79 -10.94
CA ALA A 61 3.38 1.61 -11.79
C ALA A 61 3.43 0.31 -10.95
N ARG A 62 4.13 0.33 -9.81
CA ARG A 62 4.18 -0.75 -8.84
C ARG A 62 4.05 -0.21 -7.41
N LEU A 63 3.03 -0.66 -6.68
CA LEU A 63 2.85 -0.36 -5.26
C LEU A 63 2.49 -1.65 -4.51
N LEU A 64 3.50 -2.29 -3.95
CA LEU A 64 3.35 -3.56 -3.24
C LEU A 64 3.52 -3.34 -1.74
N LEU A 65 2.41 -3.48 -1.01
CA LEU A 65 2.33 -3.28 0.44
C LEU A 65 1.86 -4.55 1.17
N GLY A 66 1.75 -5.67 0.47
CA GLY A 66 1.27 -6.93 1.00
C GLY A 66 2.13 -7.47 2.16
N GLY A 67 1.52 -8.21 3.09
CA GLY A 67 2.26 -8.80 4.20
C GLY A 67 2.74 -7.79 5.24
N ASN A 68 1.91 -6.79 5.54
CA ASN A 68 2.12 -5.82 6.62
C ASN A 68 0.95 -5.86 7.60
N TYR A 69 0.87 -4.89 8.52
CA TYR A 69 -0.22 -4.72 9.47
C TYR A 69 -0.96 -3.40 9.22
N LEU A 70 -1.01 -2.97 7.96
CA LEU A 70 -1.74 -1.78 7.54
C LEU A 70 -3.24 -2.04 7.67
N PHE A 71 -4.00 -1.04 8.10
CA PHE A 71 -5.43 -1.21 8.36
C PHE A 71 -6.25 -0.01 7.89
N GLY A 72 -7.56 -0.15 7.97
CA GLY A 72 -8.51 0.88 7.59
C GLY A 72 -9.40 0.44 6.43
N PRO A 73 -10.20 1.37 5.89
CA PRO A 73 -10.98 1.11 4.70
C PRO A 73 -10.08 1.13 3.46
N ILE A 74 -10.53 0.50 2.39
CA ILE A 74 -9.92 0.70 1.07
C ILE A 74 -10.09 2.16 0.66
N LEU A 75 -9.01 2.75 0.14
CA LEU A 75 -9.01 4.16 -0.26
C LEU A 75 -9.86 4.34 -1.53
N GLY A 76 -10.80 5.29 -1.49
CA GLY A 76 -11.74 5.56 -2.59
C GLY A 76 -11.09 5.67 -3.98
N PRO A 77 -9.98 6.41 -4.17
CA PRO A 77 -9.32 6.49 -5.48
C PRO A 77 -8.82 5.14 -6.01
N LEU A 78 -8.46 4.18 -5.15
CA LEU A 78 -8.05 2.85 -5.60
C LEU A 78 -9.23 2.05 -6.14
N MET A 79 -10.45 2.27 -5.63
CA MET A 79 -11.64 1.49 -6.04
C MET A 79 -12.01 1.69 -7.51
N SER A 80 -11.61 2.79 -8.15
CA SER A 80 -11.84 3.05 -9.58
C SER A 80 -10.70 2.56 -10.48
N MET A 81 -9.63 1.99 -9.92
CA MET A 81 -8.53 1.46 -10.70
C MET A 81 -8.97 0.23 -11.49
N LYS A 82 -8.63 0.20 -12.78
CA LYS A 82 -8.86 -0.94 -13.66
C LYS A 82 -7.70 -1.94 -13.55
N PRO A 83 -7.97 -3.25 -13.57
CA PRO A 83 -6.91 -4.25 -13.69
C PRO A 83 -5.97 -3.92 -14.87
N GLY A 84 -4.66 -4.06 -14.65
CA GLY A 84 -3.64 -3.75 -15.65
C GLY A 84 -3.18 -2.29 -15.71
N SER A 85 -3.80 -1.36 -14.98
CA SER A 85 -3.33 0.04 -14.91
C SER A 85 -2.02 0.20 -14.12
N ALA A 86 -1.83 -0.63 -13.10
CA ALA A 86 -0.64 -0.72 -12.28
C ALA A 86 -0.59 -2.08 -11.57
N ASN A 87 0.60 -2.46 -11.09
CA ASN A 87 0.77 -3.61 -10.22
C ASN A 87 0.63 -3.18 -8.76
N VAL A 88 -0.51 -3.45 -8.14
CA VAL A 88 -0.82 -3.04 -6.77
C VAL A 88 -1.23 -4.24 -5.93
N SER A 89 -0.68 -4.35 -4.72
CA SER A 89 -0.97 -5.45 -3.77
C SER A 89 -1.20 -4.90 -2.37
N LEU A 90 -2.37 -5.18 -1.81
CA LEU A 90 -2.77 -4.91 -0.43
C LEU A 90 -3.11 -6.19 0.36
N VAL A 91 -2.84 -7.36 -0.20
CA VAL A 91 -3.15 -8.66 0.43
C VAL A 91 -2.35 -8.86 1.72
N ASP A 92 -2.78 -9.80 2.56
CA ASP A 92 -2.06 -10.13 3.80
C ASP A 92 -1.79 -8.89 4.69
N ASN A 93 -2.80 -8.04 4.84
CA ASN A 93 -2.83 -6.87 5.74
C ASN A 93 -4.04 -6.95 6.69
N CYS A 94 -4.45 -5.84 7.29
CA CYS A 94 -5.57 -5.72 8.21
C CYS A 94 -6.68 -4.78 7.69
N PHE A 95 -6.89 -4.73 6.36
CA PHE A 95 -7.93 -3.91 5.75
C PHE A 95 -9.29 -4.56 5.88
N TYR A 96 -10.26 -3.84 6.44
CA TYR A 96 -11.65 -4.27 6.38
C TYR A 96 -12.24 -3.85 5.02
N GLY A 97 -12.97 -4.76 4.37
CA GLY A 97 -13.57 -4.50 3.05
C GLY A 97 -12.60 -4.57 1.87
N CYS A 98 -11.41 -5.16 2.03
CA CYS A 98 -10.58 -5.58 0.89
C CYS A 98 -11.20 -6.82 0.24
N LEU A 99 -12.18 -6.60 -0.64
CA LEU A 99 -12.91 -7.68 -1.32
C LEU A 99 -12.10 -8.19 -2.53
N GLU A 100 -12.15 -9.49 -2.81
CA GLU A 100 -11.46 -10.09 -3.97
C GLU A 100 -11.94 -9.56 -5.33
N THR A 101 -13.07 -8.84 -5.37
CA THR A 101 -13.53 -8.11 -6.56
C THR A 101 -12.57 -7.00 -6.97
N PHE A 102 -11.78 -6.47 -6.03
CA PHE A 102 -10.72 -5.52 -6.33
C PHE A 102 -9.42 -6.26 -6.66
N PHE A 103 -8.83 -5.99 -7.83
CA PHE A 103 -7.63 -6.73 -8.29
C PHE A 103 -6.44 -6.62 -7.33
N PHE A 104 -6.30 -5.51 -6.61
CA PHE A 104 -5.25 -5.30 -5.62
C PHE A 104 -5.48 -6.01 -4.29
N CYS A 105 -6.64 -6.65 -4.11
CA CYS A 105 -6.97 -7.54 -3.00
C CYS A 105 -6.93 -9.03 -3.42
N GLN A 106 -6.57 -9.36 -4.67
CA GLN A 106 -6.50 -10.73 -5.18
C GLN A 106 -5.13 -11.38 -4.91
N GLY A 107 -5.09 -12.70 -4.88
CA GLY A 107 -3.85 -13.47 -4.71
C GLY A 107 -3.43 -13.72 -3.25
N GLY A 108 -4.28 -13.37 -2.28
CA GLY A 108 -4.08 -13.65 -0.86
C GLY A 108 -5.24 -13.15 -0.02
N VAL A 109 -5.36 -13.68 1.20
CA VAL A 109 -6.39 -13.24 2.18
C VAL A 109 -5.82 -12.16 3.10
N GLN A 110 -6.69 -11.33 3.69
CA GLN A 110 -6.29 -10.44 4.78
C GLN A 110 -5.92 -11.28 6.03
N LYS A 111 -5.05 -10.73 6.87
CA LYS A 111 -4.64 -11.35 8.14
C LYS A 111 -5.86 -11.57 9.03
N SER A 112 -5.77 -12.62 9.86
CA SER A 112 -6.78 -12.88 10.87
C SER A 112 -6.86 -11.73 11.88
N LEU A 113 -8.03 -11.58 12.52
CA LEU A 113 -8.22 -10.59 13.58
C LEU A 113 -7.19 -10.75 14.71
N ILE A 114 -6.83 -11.99 15.04
CA ILE A 114 -5.83 -12.29 16.07
C ILE A 114 -4.47 -11.72 15.67
N ALA A 115 -4.03 -11.96 14.43
CA ALA A 115 -2.76 -11.43 13.93
C ALA A 115 -2.77 -9.89 13.87
N CYS A 116 -3.87 -9.28 13.45
CA CYS A 116 -4.00 -7.83 13.42
C CYS A 116 -3.96 -7.18 14.81
N LYS A 117 -4.50 -7.85 15.83
CA LYS A 117 -4.51 -7.35 17.21
C LYS A 117 -3.12 -7.28 17.86
N ILE A 118 -2.13 -8.02 17.35
CA ILE A 118 -0.73 -7.97 17.84
C ILE A 118 -0.17 -6.55 17.77
N PHE A 119 -0.41 -5.85 16.66
CA PHE A 119 0.10 -4.49 16.43
C PHE A 119 -0.94 -3.39 16.69
N ARG A 120 -2.18 -3.78 17.01
CA ARG A 120 -3.26 -2.86 17.35
C ARG A 120 -4.24 -3.54 18.33
N PRO A 121 -4.00 -3.49 19.65
CA PRO A 121 -4.87 -4.14 20.62
C PRO A 121 -6.29 -3.55 20.63
N ILE A 122 -6.46 -2.34 20.09
CA ILE A 122 -7.74 -1.65 19.92
C ILE A 122 -8.19 -1.76 18.46
N ILE A 123 -8.60 -2.96 18.06
CA ILE A 123 -9.42 -3.19 16.87
C ILE A 123 -10.79 -3.66 17.40
N PRO A 124 -11.92 -3.05 17.02
CA PRO A 124 -13.23 -3.61 17.35
C PRO A 124 -13.38 -5.03 16.81
#